data_AF-A0A3G2R1P1-F1
#
_entry.id   AF-A0A3G2R1P1-F1
#
_cell.length_a   1.000
_cell.length_b   1.000
_cell.length_c   1.000
_cell.angle_alpha   90.00
_cell.angle_beta   90.00
_cell.angle_gamma   90.00
#
_symmetry.space_group_name_H-M   'P 1'
#
loop_
_entity.id
_entity.type
_entity.pdbx_description
1 polymer ?
#
loop_
_entity_poly.entity_id
_entity_poly.type
_entity_poly.pdbx_seq_one_letter_code
_entity_poly.pdbx_strand_id
1 'polypeptide(L)'
;MLTYEVIFVDFECPLCNALINVNETCPNCGSEMEDWGRVEDYFDPYNPYLDKDTTTMGESPHECIHLFTCPRCGYDTRIIVNQIPT
;
A
#
# COMPACT_ATOMS: atom_id res chain seq x y z
N MET A 1 34.41 19.43 13.46
CA MET A 1 34.39 18.12 12.76
C MET A 1 33.37 17.28 13.47
N LEU A 2 32.14 17.24 12.96
CA LEU A 2 31.06 16.44 13.52
C LEU A 2 30.38 15.75 12.33
N THR A 3 30.77 14.52 12.05
CA THR A 3 30.10 13.67 11.06
C THR A 3 29.08 12.83 11.82
N TYR A 4 27.92 13.43 12.10
CA TYR A 4 26.75 12.64 12.45
C TYR A 4 26.21 12.13 11.12
N GLU A 5 26.53 10.89 10.78
CA GLU A 5 25.86 10.20 9.69
C GLU A 5 24.42 9.99 10.16
N VAL A 6 23.50 10.84 9.70
CA VAL A 6 22.08 10.57 9.80
C VAL A 6 21.85 9.41 8.83
N ILE A 7 21.83 8.18 9.36
CA ILE A 7 21.42 7.02 8.58
C ILE A 7 19.92 7.19 8.37
N PHE A 8 19.54 7.78 7.23
CA PHE A 8 18.16 7.76 6.76
C PHE A 8 17.88 6.31 6.39
N VAL A 9 17.03 5.66 7.18
CA VAL A 9 16.50 4.34 6.86
C VAL A 9 15.25 4.57 6.04
N ASP A 10 15.32 4.23 4.75
CA ASP A 10 14.16 4.25 3.87
C ASP A 10 13.31 2.99 4.11
N PHE A 11 12.02 3.11 3.88
CA PHE A 11 11.07 2.00 4.02
C PHE A 11 10.34 1.82 2.71
N GLU A 12 10.36 0.60 2.19
CA GLU A 12 9.71 0.28 0.93
C GLU A 12 8.74 -0.88 1.08
N CYS A 13 7.66 -0.85 0.31
CA CYS A 13 6.69 -1.94 0.28
C CYS A 13 7.28 -3.14 -0.49
N PRO A 14 7.45 -4.32 0.13
CA PRO A 14 7.98 -5.48 -0.56
C PRO A 14 7.04 -6.01 -1.65
N LEU A 15 5.74 -5.71 -1.61
CA LEU A 15 4.80 -6.08 -2.68
C LEU A 15 4.99 -5.19 -3.92
N CYS A 16 5.06 -3.86 -3.74
CA CYS A 16 5.35 -2.92 -4.84
C CYS A 16 6.67 -3.23 -5.55
N ASN A 17 7.68 -3.67 -4.78
CA ASN A 17 9.00 -4.03 -5.29
C ASN A 17 9.13 -5.49 -5.73
N ALA A 18 8.01 -6.23 -5.84
CA ALA A 18 7.98 -7.62 -6.28
C ALA A 18 8.88 -8.58 -5.46
N LEU A 19 9.16 -8.25 -4.20
CA LEU A 19 9.88 -9.09 -3.24
C LEU A 19 8.98 -10.17 -2.63
N ILE A 20 7.67 -9.92 -2.59
CA ILE A 20 6.65 -10.88 -2.17
C ILE A 20 5.50 -10.92 -3.19
N ASN A 21 4.70 -11.97 -3.12
CA ASN A 21 3.41 -12.08 -3.81
C ASN A 21 2.31 -12.32 -2.78
N VAL A 22 1.13 -11.77 -3.05
CA VAL A 22 -0.07 -11.96 -2.22
C VAL A 22 -1.09 -12.72 -3.05
N ASN A 23 -1.40 -13.95 -2.65
CA ASN A 23 -2.33 -14.84 -3.35
C ASN A 23 -3.65 -14.87 -2.59
N GLU A 24 -4.60 -14.06 -3.02
CA GLU A 24 -5.86 -13.86 -2.31
C GLU A 24 -7.02 -14.45 -3.09
N THR A 25 -7.94 -15.08 -2.37
CA THR A 25 -9.10 -15.75 -2.95
C THR A 25 -10.35 -14.95 -2.64
N CYS A 26 -11.15 -14.67 -3.67
CA CYS A 26 -12.38 -13.93 -3.51
C CYS A 26 -13.37 -14.70 -2.60
N PRO A 27 -13.85 -14.09 -1.50
CA PRO A 27 -14.79 -14.75 -0.59
C PRO A 27 -16.16 -15.01 -1.22
N ASN A 28 -16.52 -14.29 -2.29
CA ASN A 28 -17.82 -14.40 -2.94
C ASN A 28 -17.88 -15.50 -4.01
N CYS A 29 -16.80 -15.75 -4.75
CA CYS A 29 -16.82 -16.68 -5.88
C CYS A 29 -15.62 -17.62 -5.98
N GLY A 30 -14.66 -17.56 -5.05
CA GLY A 30 -13.51 -18.46 -4.99
C GLY A 30 -12.46 -18.27 -6.09
N SER A 31 -12.54 -17.21 -6.89
CA SER A 31 -11.54 -16.90 -7.91
C SER A 31 -10.36 -16.14 -7.31
N GLU A 32 -9.18 -16.27 -7.90
CA GLU A 32 -7.99 -15.48 -7.51
C GLU A 32 -8.25 -13.98 -7.71
N MET A 33 -7.78 -13.17 -6.76
CA MET A 33 -7.88 -11.72 -6.78
C MET A 33 -6.60 -11.12 -7.36
N GLU A 34 -6.76 -9.98 -8.04
CA GLU A 34 -5.66 -9.25 -8.67
C GLU A 34 -5.25 -8.05 -7.80
N ASP A 35 -3.95 -7.79 -7.68
CA ASP A 35 -3.42 -6.56 -7.08
C ASP A 35 -3.59 -5.40 -8.07
N TRP A 36 -4.38 -4.41 -7.68
CA TRP A 36 -4.68 -3.20 -8.45
C TRP A 36 -3.87 -1.99 -7.97
N GLY A 37 -2.79 -2.23 -7.22
CA GLY A 37 -1.86 -1.23 -6.77
C GLY A 37 -2.29 -0.54 -5.48
N ARG A 38 -1.57 0.53 -5.13
CA ARG A 38 -1.75 1.21 -3.85
C ARG A 38 -3.02 2.04 -3.88
N VAL A 39 -3.76 2.05 -2.78
CA VAL A 39 -4.96 2.89 -2.64
C VAL A 39 -4.61 4.38 -2.77
N GLU A 40 -3.43 4.79 -2.28
CA GLU A 40 -2.94 6.17 -2.40
C GLU A 40 -2.78 6.65 -3.84
N ASP A 41 -2.47 5.76 -4.79
CA ASP A 41 -2.29 6.13 -6.20
C ASP A 41 -3.63 6.59 -6.84
N TYR A 42 -4.77 6.29 -6.21
CA TYR A 42 -6.10 6.73 -6.64
C TYR A 42 -6.52 8.08 -6.05
N PHE A 43 -5.79 8.59 -5.04
CA PHE A 43 -6.01 9.92 -4.49
C PHE A 43 -5.14 10.92 -5.25
N ASP A 44 -5.78 11.88 -5.92
CA ASP A 44 -5.06 12.92 -6.66
C ASP A 44 -4.16 13.73 -5.71
N PRO A 45 -2.86 13.90 -6.00
CA PRO A 45 -1.95 14.73 -5.20
C PRO A 45 -2.37 16.20 -5.14
N TYR A 46 -3.35 16.62 -5.96
CA TYR A 46 -3.93 17.95 -5.99
C TYR A 46 -5.32 18.02 -5.33
N ASN A 47 -5.58 17.27 -4.27
CA ASN A 47 -6.75 17.55 -3.44
C ASN A 47 -6.41 18.68 -2.44
N PRO A 48 -6.83 19.94 -2.69
CA PRO A 48 -6.51 21.09 -1.83
C PRO A 48 -7.19 21.02 -0.46
N TYR A 49 -8.04 20.01 -0.23
CA TYR A 49 -8.74 19.76 1.02
C TYR A 49 -8.23 18.50 1.75
N LEU A 50 -7.28 17.76 1.16
CA LEU A 50 -6.49 16.78 1.88
C LEU A 50 -5.22 17.50 2.33
N ASP A 51 -5.23 18.03 3.56
CA ASP A 51 -3.98 18.42 4.21
C ASP A 51 -3.05 17.20 4.14
N LYS A 52 -1.77 17.39 3.80
CA LYS A 52 -0.78 16.29 3.73
C LYS A 52 -0.70 15.47 5.01
N ASP A 53 -1.14 16.03 6.14
CA ASP A 53 -1.23 15.38 7.45
C ASP A 53 -2.55 14.63 7.70
N THR A 54 -3.53 14.73 6.80
CA THR A 54 -4.88 14.14 6.93
C THR A 54 -5.20 13.04 5.93
N THR A 55 -4.32 12.81 4.94
CA THR A 55 -4.42 11.66 4.02
C THR A 55 -4.01 10.34 4.71
N THR A 56 -3.47 10.39 5.92
CA THR A 56 -3.35 9.22 6.80
C THR A 56 -4.68 8.99 7.51
N MET A 57 -5.71 8.59 6.77
CA MET A 57 -6.94 8.03 7.36
C MET A 57 -6.60 6.67 7.99
N GLY A 58 -5.90 6.67 9.13
CA GLY A 58 -5.62 5.50 9.97
C GLY A 58 -4.39 4.67 9.63
N GLU A 59 -3.56 5.10 8.67
CA GLU A 59 -2.33 4.37 8.31
C GLU A 59 -1.25 4.58 9.36
N SER A 60 -0.74 3.48 9.93
CA SER A 60 0.44 3.54 10.77
C SER A 60 1.65 3.90 9.89
N PRO A 61 2.65 4.61 10.43
CA PRO A 61 3.91 4.78 9.70
C PRO A 61 4.42 3.40 9.27
N HIS A 62 4.82 3.28 8.01
CA HIS A 62 5.32 2.05 7.38
C HIS A 62 4.28 1.01 6.97
N GLU A 63 3.03 1.41 6.73
CA GLU A 63 2.01 0.57 6.09
C GLU A 63 1.79 0.99 4.63
N CYS A 64 1.60 0.01 3.74
CA CYS A 64 1.23 0.21 2.34
C CYS A 64 -0.08 -0.52 2.08
N ILE A 65 -1.16 0.22 1.76
CA ILE A 65 -2.47 -0.37 1.51
C ILE A 65 -2.65 -0.66 0.02
N HIS A 66 -2.82 -1.92 -0.33
CA HIS A 66 -3.12 -2.37 -1.69
C HIS A 66 -4.60 -2.69 -1.88
N LEU A 67 -5.14 -2.31 -3.04
CA LEU A 67 -6.47 -2.68 -3.49
C LEU A 67 -6.40 -4.03 -4.21
N PHE A 68 -7.11 -5.03 -3.71
CA PHE A 68 -7.27 -6.30 -4.40
C PHE A 68 -8.68 -6.40 -4.96
N THR A 69 -8.82 -6.74 -6.23
CA THR A 69 -10.13 -6.86 -6.89
C THR A 69 -10.34 -8.24 -7.49
N CYS A 70 -11.57 -8.72 -7.45
CA CYS A 70 -11.95 -9.97 -8.09
C CYS A 70 -12.40 -9.68 -9.53
N PRO A 71 -11.67 -10.15 -10.56
CA PRO A 71 -12.03 -9.90 -11.96
C PRO A 71 -13.32 -10.62 -12.39
N ARG A 72 -13.84 -11.53 -11.56
CA ARG A 72 -14.99 -12.39 -11.88
C ARG A 72 -16.33 -11.84 -11.36
N CYS A 73 -16.34 -11.26 -10.16
CA CYS A 73 -17.57 -10.77 -9.53
C CYS A 73 -17.52 -9.31 -9.10
N GLY A 74 -16.36 -8.65 -9.20
CA GLY A 74 -16.18 -7.24 -8.84
C GLY A 74 -16.03 -6.98 -7.34
N TYR A 75 -16.00 -8.01 -6.49
CA TYR A 75 -15.66 -7.84 -5.07
C TYR A 75 -14.24 -7.30 -4.92
N ASP A 76 -14.07 -6.26 -4.10
CA ASP A 76 -12.79 -5.69 -3.75
C ASP A 76 -12.52 -5.74 -2.24
N THR A 77 -11.25 -5.75 -1.87
CA THR A 77 -10.79 -5.66 -0.50
C THR A 77 -9.47 -4.91 -0.42
N ARG A 78 -9.13 -4.42 0.77
CA ARG A 78 -7.85 -3.77 1.06
C ARG A 78 -6.96 -4.70 1.85
N ILE A 79 -5.67 -4.73 1.49
CA ILE A 79 -4.66 -5.53 2.17
C ILE A 79 -3.53 -4.61 2.61
N ILE A 80 -3.21 -4.70 3.90
CA ILE A 80 -2.14 -3.92 4.51
C ILE A 80 -0.85 -4.73 4.39
N VAL A 81 0.15 -4.15 3.75
CA VAL A 81 1.51 -4.70 3.67
C VAL A 81 2.43 -3.80 4.47
N ASN A 82 3.13 -4.37 5.44
CA ASN A 82 4.14 -3.62 6.19
C ASN A 82 5.36 -3.37 5.30
N GLN A 83 5.76 -2.11 5.21
CA GLN A 83 7.01 -1.71 4.58
C GLN A 83 8.19 -2.22 5.42
N ILE A 84 9.29 -2.52 4.73
CA ILE A 84 10.51 -3.00 5.36
C ILE A 84 11.64 -1.99 5.15
N PRO A 85 12.56 -1.85 6.13
CA PRO A 85 13.78 -1.08 5.94
C PRO A 85 14.55 -1.54 4.70
N THR A 86 15.03 -0.60 3.88
CA THR A 86 15.88 -0.83 2.70
C THR A 86 17.22 -0.15 2.83
#